data_AF-A0A940RRZ7-F1
#
_entry.id   AF-A0A940RRZ7-F1
#
_cell.length_a   1.000
_cell.length_b   1.000
_cell.length_c   1.000
_cell.angle_alpha   90.00
_cell.angle_beta   90.00
_cell.angle_gamma   90.00
#
_symmetry.space_group_name_H-M   'P 1'
#
loop_
_entity.id
_entity.type
_entity.pdbx_description
1 polymer ?
#
loop_
_entity_poly.entity_id
_entity_poly.type
_entity_poly.pdbx_seq_one_letter_code
_entity_poly.pdbx_strand_id
1 'polypeptide(L)'
;MADELDELIRRNHAWSERVRAEDPEFFSRLSQQQAPEFLWIGCSDSRVPANQIIDMAPGEVFVHRNVANVVVHTDLNCLSVIQFAVDVLKVKHILVVGHYGCGGVYAGLTRQRLGLVDNWIRHVTDVAERHTGCLHDAGDTGLQHARLCELNVLEQVVNVSQTTIVRDAWARGQPVRRDDR
;
A
#
# COMPACT_ATOMS: atom_id res chain seq x y z
N MET A 1 12.48 7.53 -27.41
CA MET A 1 12.98 6.83 -26.22
C MET A 1 14.10 7.58 -25.51
N ALA A 2 15.21 7.98 -26.16
CA ALA A 2 16.21 8.85 -25.51
C ALA A 2 15.60 10.20 -25.08
N ASP A 3 14.80 10.81 -25.96
CA ASP A 3 14.15 12.11 -25.75
C ASP A 3 13.16 12.15 -24.57
N GLU A 4 12.45 11.05 -24.29
CA GLU A 4 11.50 10.96 -23.16
C GLU A 4 12.21 10.83 -21.81
N LEU A 5 13.32 10.10 -21.78
CA LEU A 5 14.14 9.98 -20.56
C LEU A 5 14.86 11.29 -20.26
N ASP A 6 15.41 11.95 -21.28
CA ASP A 6 16.06 13.24 -21.16
C ASP A 6 15.09 14.31 -20.62
N GLU A 7 13.84 14.28 -21.10
CA GLU A 7 12.77 15.14 -20.58
C GLU A 7 12.45 14.86 -19.11
N LEU A 8 12.41 13.59 -18.67
CA LEU A 8 12.21 13.25 -17.27
C LEU A 8 13.36 13.77 -16.38
N ILE A 9 14.60 13.63 -16.83
CA ILE A 9 15.79 14.16 -16.13
C ILE A 9 15.70 15.68 -16.04
N ARG A 10 15.35 16.37 -17.13
CA ARG A 10 15.16 17.83 -17.15
C ARG A 10 14.07 18.27 -16.19
N ARG A 11 12.93 17.55 -16.14
CA ARG A 11 11.84 17.82 -15.19
C ARG A 11 12.27 17.62 -13.75
N ASN A 12 13.08 16.59 -13.46
CA ASN A 12 13.64 16.35 -12.13
C ASN A 12 14.57 17.49 -11.70
N HIS A 13 15.50 17.91 -12.56
CA HIS A 13 16.37 19.06 -12.29
C HIS A 13 15.57 20.32 -12.01
N ALA A 14 14.61 20.65 -12.88
CA ALA A 14 13.76 21.82 -12.70
C ALA A 14 12.94 21.75 -11.41
N TRP A 15 12.47 20.57 -11.01
CA TRP A 15 11.78 20.36 -9.74
C TRP A 15 12.71 20.59 -8.55
N SER A 16 13.92 20.01 -8.57
CA SER A 16 14.91 20.16 -7.50
C SER A 16 15.28 21.63 -7.27
N GLU A 17 15.52 22.38 -8.34
CA GLU A 17 15.84 23.81 -8.26
C GLU A 17 14.68 24.63 -7.68
N ARG A 18 13.43 24.35 -8.07
CA ARG A 18 12.26 25.02 -7.49
C ARG A 18 12.11 24.74 -6.01
N VAL A 19 12.19 23.47 -5.60
CA VAL A 19 12.07 23.08 -4.19
C VAL A 19 13.18 23.72 -3.35
N ARG A 20 14.41 23.76 -3.85
CA ARG A 20 15.53 24.42 -3.15
C ARG A 20 15.37 25.94 -3.07
N ALA A 21 14.76 26.56 -4.08
CA ALA A 21 14.48 28.00 -4.05
C ALA A 21 13.35 28.34 -3.06
N GLU A 22 12.34 27.48 -2.94
CA GLU A 22 11.23 27.62 -1.99
C GLU A 22 11.67 27.32 -0.55
N ASP A 23 12.48 26.28 -0.35
CA ASP A 23 13.03 25.87 0.95
C ASP A 23 14.48 25.36 0.79
N PRO A 24 15.49 26.21 1.04
CA PRO A 24 16.90 25.84 0.93
C PRO A 24 17.34 24.69 1.84
N GLU A 25 16.63 24.48 2.96
CA GLU A 25 16.93 23.43 3.94
C GLU A 25 16.17 22.13 3.66
N PHE A 26 15.30 22.08 2.64
CA PHE A 26 14.45 20.93 2.35
C PHE A 26 15.23 19.60 2.25
N PHE A 27 16.26 19.54 1.40
CA PHE A 27 17.04 18.32 1.19
C PHE A 27 17.91 17.97 2.40
N SER A 28 18.39 18.98 3.13
CA SER A 28 19.15 18.80 4.37
C SER A 28 18.27 18.11 5.42
N ARG A 29 17.07 18.65 5.68
CA ARG A 29 16.09 18.02 6.59
C ARG A 29 15.69 16.63 6.12
N LEU A 30 15.34 16.47 4.84
CA LEU A 30 14.92 15.19 4.28
C LEU A 30 15.99 14.11 4.45
N SER A 31 17.26 14.45 4.26
CA SER A 31 18.37 13.50 4.43
C SER A 31 18.56 13.01 5.87
N GLN A 32 18.12 13.80 6.85
CA GLN A 32 18.21 13.48 8.27
C GLN A 32 16.96 12.75 8.80
N GLN A 33 15.87 12.72 8.03
CA GLN A 33 14.60 12.13 8.44
C GLN A 33 14.63 10.62 8.20
N GLN A 34 14.79 9.83 9.27
CA GLN A 34 14.92 8.37 9.18
C GLN A 34 13.84 7.57 9.92
N ALA A 35 12.92 8.23 10.63
CA ALA A 35 11.94 7.57 11.49
C ALA A 35 10.50 7.90 11.08
N PRO A 36 9.99 7.32 9.97
CA PRO A 36 8.58 7.46 9.62
C PRO A 36 7.71 6.84 10.72
N GLU A 37 6.57 7.47 11.03
CA GLU A 37 5.64 6.91 12.02
C GLU A 37 4.65 5.90 11.40
N PHE A 38 4.54 5.90 10.07
CA PHE A 38 3.55 5.13 9.32
C PHE A 38 4.23 4.22 8.28
N LEU A 39 3.76 2.98 8.20
CA LEU A 39 3.92 2.12 7.03
C LEU A 39 2.64 2.17 6.20
N TRP A 40 2.74 2.46 4.92
CA TRP A 40 1.67 2.42 3.94
C TRP A 40 1.83 1.23 3.01
N ILE A 41 0.85 0.33 2.99
CA ILE A 41 0.74 -0.79 2.04
C ILE A 41 -0.40 -0.45 1.08
N GLY A 42 -0.05 -0.10 -0.16
CA GLY A 42 -1.01 0.38 -1.15
C GLY A 42 -0.94 -0.35 -2.49
N CYS A 43 -1.87 0.01 -3.39
CA CYS A 43 -1.88 -0.53 -4.74
C CYS A 43 -0.76 0.09 -5.60
N SER A 44 -0.24 -0.67 -6.55
CA SER A 44 0.64 -0.17 -7.62
C SER A 44 -0.04 0.78 -8.60
N ASP A 45 -1.36 0.98 -8.52
CA ASP A 45 -2.09 1.98 -9.31
C ASP A 45 -1.53 3.39 -9.05
N SER A 46 -1.19 4.09 -10.14
CA SER A 46 -0.52 5.39 -10.09
C SER A 46 -1.40 6.52 -9.58
N ARG A 47 -2.73 6.32 -9.51
CA ARG A 47 -3.69 7.33 -9.05
C ARG A 47 -3.71 7.51 -7.54
N VAL A 48 -2.92 6.74 -6.79
CA VAL A 48 -2.97 6.71 -5.31
C VAL A 48 -1.60 7.05 -4.69
N PRO A 49 -1.07 8.27 -4.86
CA PRO A 49 0.18 8.69 -4.22
C PRO A 49 -0.03 8.91 -2.71
N ALA A 50 0.60 8.06 -1.87
CA ALA A 50 0.38 8.02 -0.42
C ALA A 50 0.55 9.40 0.22
N ASN A 51 1.73 10.02 0.06
CA ASN A 51 2.06 11.31 0.69
C ASN A 51 1.08 12.44 0.33
N GLN A 52 0.53 12.45 -0.89
CA GLN A 52 -0.42 13.50 -1.30
C GLN A 52 -1.81 13.28 -0.70
N ILE A 53 -2.21 12.02 -0.48
CA ILE A 53 -3.54 11.68 0.05
C ILE A 53 -3.63 12.03 1.54
N ILE A 54 -2.55 11.82 2.30
CA ILE A 54 -2.53 12.08 3.74
C ILE A 54 -1.82 13.38 4.12
N ASP A 55 -1.51 14.23 3.13
CA ASP A 55 -0.86 15.53 3.30
C ASP A 55 0.40 15.47 4.18
N MET A 56 1.27 14.50 3.88
CA MET A 56 2.52 14.27 4.60
C MET A 56 3.73 14.61 3.75
N ALA A 57 4.76 15.15 4.39
CA ALA A 57 6.01 15.46 3.72
C ALA A 57 6.73 14.17 3.28
N PRO A 58 7.54 14.22 2.21
CA PRO A 58 8.44 13.13 1.87
C PRO A 58 9.28 12.69 3.07
N GLY A 59 9.45 11.39 3.28
CA GLY A 59 10.20 10.83 4.42
C GLY A 59 9.36 10.51 5.66
N GLU A 60 8.10 10.98 5.73
CA GLU A 60 7.23 10.74 6.89
C GLU A 60 6.46 9.40 6.83
N VAL A 61 6.44 8.76 5.65
CA VAL A 61 5.70 7.52 5.38
C VAL A 61 6.63 6.52 4.70
N PHE A 62 6.74 5.33 5.27
CA PHE A 62 7.41 4.20 4.63
C PHE A 62 6.40 3.49 3.72
N VAL A 63 6.74 3.24 2.45
CA VAL A 63 5.75 2.83 1.45
C VAL A 63 6.10 1.49 0.82
N HIS A 64 5.13 0.58 0.79
CA HIS A 64 5.14 -0.63 -0.04
C HIS A 64 3.96 -0.59 -1.02
N ARG A 65 4.18 -1.09 -2.24
CA ARG A 65 3.15 -1.18 -3.28
C ARG A 65 3.21 -2.51 -4.00
N ASN A 66 2.04 -3.12 -4.18
CA ASN A 66 1.85 -4.26 -5.07
C ASN A 66 0.45 -4.19 -5.72
N VAL A 67 0.17 -5.06 -6.69
CA VAL A 67 -1.14 -5.08 -7.36
C VAL A 67 -2.23 -5.43 -6.34
N ALA A 68 -3.24 -4.57 -6.22
CA ALA A 68 -4.37 -4.74 -5.30
C ALA A 68 -4.01 -4.81 -3.80
N ASN A 69 -2.86 -4.22 -3.40
CA ASN A 69 -2.47 -4.01 -2.00
C ASN A 69 -2.57 -5.28 -1.12
N VAL A 70 -2.21 -6.43 -1.70
CA VAL A 70 -2.34 -7.75 -1.09
C VAL A 70 -1.20 -7.99 -0.11
N VAL A 71 -1.52 -8.60 1.04
CA VAL A 71 -0.56 -9.06 2.05
C VAL A 71 -0.71 -10.57 2.15
N VAL A 72 0.21 -11.30 1.51
CA VAL A 72 0.21 -12.77 1.54
C VAL A 72 1.05 -13.25 2.73
N HIS A 73 0.59 -14.28 3.45
CA HIS A 73 1.28 -14.83 4.62
C HIS A 73 2.72 -15.31 4.35
N THR A 74 3.08 -15.52 3.09
CA THR A 74 4.39 -16.01 2.65
C THR A 74 5.06 -15.10 1.63
N ASP A 75 4.52 -13.90 1.35
CA ASP A 75 5.18 -12.95 0.45
C ASP A 75 6.35 -12.28 1.18
N LEU A 76 7.55 -12.81 0.97
CA LEU A 76 8.75 -12.28 1.60
C LEU A 76 9.03 -10.82 1.20
N ASN A 77 8.53 -10.35 0.05
CA ASN A 77 8.65 -8.95 -0.35
C ASN A 77 7.89 -8.05 0.66
N CYS A 78 6.59 -8.23 0.80
CA CYS A 78 5.79 -7.47 1.76
C CYS A 78 6.23 -7.71 3.21
N LEU A 79 6.50 -8.96 3.60
CA LEU A 79 6.92 -9.30 4.97
C LEU A 79 8.24 -8.65 5.37
N SER A 80 9.23 -8.60 4.47
CA SER A 80 10.50 -7.93 4.75
C SER A 80 10.33 -6.42 4.98
N VAL A 81 9.41 -5.78 4.25
CA VAL A 81 9.05 -4.37 4.45
C VAL A 81 8.34 -4.17 5.79
N ILE A 82 7.38 -5.03 6.15
CA ILE A 82 6.70 -4.98 7.45
C ILE A 82 7.71 -5.16 8.59
N GLN A 83 8.61 -6.14 8.48
CA GLN A 83 9.64 -6.39 9.49
C GLN A 83 10.58 -5.18 9.64
N PHE A 84 11.06 -4.62 8.54
CA PHE A 84 11.95 -3.46 8.61
C PHE A 84 11.24 -2.25 9.22
N ALA A 85 10.00 -1.97 8.82
CA ALA A 85 9.21 -0.88 9.38
C ALA A 85 8.98 -1.04 10.89
N VAL A 86 8.59 -2.25 11.32
CA VAL A 86 8.26 -2.52 12.73
C VAL A 86 9.51 -2.65 13.59
N ASP A 87 10.49 -3.45 13.18
CA ASP A 87 11.63 -3.81 14.02
C ASP A 87 12.77 -2.79 13.95
N VAL A 88 12.98 -2.16 12.80
CA VAL A 88 14.09 -1.21 12.59
C VAL A 88 13.61 0.23 12.71
N LEU A 89 12.60 0.63 11.93
CA LEU A 89 12.11 2.01 11.91
C LEU A 89 11.18 2.34 13.08
N LYS A 90 10.68 1.33 13.79
CA LYS A 90 9.75 1.47 14.92
C LYS A 90 8.49 2.27 14.56
N VAL A 91 7.93 2.04 13.37
CA VAL A 91 6.66 2.66 12.97
C VAL A 91 5.58 2.37 14.02
N LYS A 92 4.69 3.34 14.24
CA LYS A 92 3.59 3.25 15.20
C LYS A 92 2.32 2.69 14.55
N HIS A 93 2.18 2.87 13.25
CA HIS A 93 0.98 2.53 12.50
C HIS A 93 1.31 1.79 11.20
N ILE A 94 0.52 0.77 10.88
CA ILE A 94 0.52 0.11 9.57
C ILE A 94 -0.84 0.34 8.93
N LEU A 95 -0.84 0.96 7.76
CA LEU A 95 -2.02 1.31 6.98
C LEU A 95 -2.07 0.41 5.76
N VAL A 96 -3.14 -0.38 5.63
CA VAL A 96 -3.48 -1.04 4.37
C VAL A 96 -4.51 -0.19 3.66
N VAL A 97 -4.18 0.30 2.47
CA VAL A 97 -5.01 1.27 1.76
C VAL A 97 -5.36 0.78 0.37
N GLY A 98 -6.63 0.42 0.22
CA GLY A 98 -7.25 0.14 -1.07
C GLY A 98 -7.74 1.41 -1.76
N HIS A 99 -8.24 1.24 -2.98
CA HIS A 99 -8.88 2.32 -3.72
C HIS A 99 -10.00 1.78 -4.60
N TYR A 100 -11.06 2.57 -4.79
CA TYR A 100 -12.13 2.21 -5.71
C TYR A 100 -11.64 2.22 -7.16
N GLY A 101 -12.31 1.42 -8.01
CA GLY A 101 -11.91 1.28 -9.41
C GLY A 101 -10.56 0.56 -9.58
N CYS A 102 -10.13 -0.24 -8.60
CA CYS A 102 -8.89 -1.01 -8.69
C CYS A 102 -8.98 -2.11 -9.74
N GLY A 103 -8.14 -2.02 -10.79
CA GLY A 103 -8.13 -2.98 -11.90
C GLY A 103 -7.77 -4.39 -11.46
N GLY A 104 -6.83 -4.56 -10.53
CA GLY A 104 -6.48 -5.87 -9.98
C GLY A 104 -7.65 -6.51 -9.22
N VAL A 105 -8.39 -5.71 -8.45
CA VAL A 105 -9.59 -6.20 -7.75
C VAL A 105 -10.71 -6.55 -8.72
N TYR A 106 -10.93 -5.73 -9.75
CA TYR A 106 -11.94 -6.01 -10.78
C TYR A 106 -11.62 -7.30 -11.55
N ALA A 107 -10.35 -7.53 -11.87
CA ALA A 107 -9.89 -8.75 -12.51
C ALA A 107 -10.12 -9.99 -11.64
N GLY A 108 -9.93 -9.88 -10.32
CA GLY A 108 -10.26 -10.94 -9.36
C GLY A 108 -11.77 -11.23 -9.29
N LEU A 109 -12.59 -10.17 -9.21
CA LEU A 109 -14.06 -10.28 -9.20
C LEU A 109 -14.60 -10.96 -10.47
N THR A 110 -14.09 -10.53 -11.63
CA THR A 110 -14.59 -10.98 -12.95
C THR A 110 -13.83 -12.17 -13.51
N ARG A 111 -12.86 -12.72 -12.76
CA ARG A 111 -12.01 -13.87 -13.13
C ARG A 111 -11.36 -13.71 -14.51
N GLN A 112 -10.78 -12.54 -14.76
CA GLN A 112 -10.06 -12.27 -16.01
C GLN A 112 -8.80 -13.14 -16.11
N ARG A 113 -8.40 -13.44 -17.35
CA ARG A 113 -7.14 -14.13 -17.65
C ARG A 113 -6.13 -13.11 -18.19
N LEU A 114 -5.21 -12.68 -17.35
CA LEU A 114 -4.18 -11.67 -17.61
C LEU A 114 -2.75 -12.27 -17.58
N GLY A 115 -2.61 -13.59 -17.40
CA GLY A 115 -1.35 -14.30 -17.46
C GLY A 115 -0.71 -14.46 -16.09
N LEU A 116 0.58 -14.15 -15.94
CA LEU A 116 1.32 -14.41 -14.69
C LEU A 116 0.66 -13.75 -13.47
N VAL A 117 0.12 -12.54 -13.64
CA VAL A 117 -0.52 -11.77 -12.58
C VAL A 117 -1.78 -12.43 -12.04
N ASP A 118 -2.40 -13.36 -12.78
CA ASP A 118 -3.58 -14.11 -12.32
C ASP A 118 -3.27 -14.91 -11.06
N ASN A 119 -2.04 -15.43 -10.95
CA ASN A 119 -1.60 -16.16 -9.76
C ASN A 119 -1.55 -15.26 -8.52
N TRP A 120 -1.20 -13.98 -8.71
CA TRP A 120 -1.22 -12.98 -7.63
C TRP A 120 -2.65 -12.54 -7.31
N ILE A 121 -3.44 -12.23 -8.34
CA ILE A 121 -4.83 -11.80 -8.22
C ILE A 121 -5.71 -12.90 -7.61
N ARG A 122 -5.31 -14.18 -7.69
CA ARG A 122 -5.99 -15.29 -7.03
C ARG A 122 -6.24 -15.02 -5.54
N HIS A 123 -5.34 -14.35 -4.83
CA HIS A 123 -5.56 -13.98 -3.44
C HIS A 123 -6.76 -13.05 -3.25
N VAL A 124 -7.02 -12.15 -4.20
CA VAL A 124 -8.24 -11.32 -4.20
C VAL A 124 -9.46 -12.17 -4.57
N THR A 125 -9.33 -13.11 -5.51
CA THR A 125 -10.40 -14.05 -5.85
C THR A 125 -10.82 -14.87 -4.63
N ASP A 126 -9.87 -15.30 -3.79
CA ASP A 126 -10.16 -16.04 -2.56
C ASP A 126 -10.94 -15.17 -1.54
N VAL A 127 -10.68 -13.86 -1.49
CA VAL A 127 -11.51 -12.90 -0.72
C VAL A 127 -12.92 -12.83 -1.29
N ALA A 128 -13.07 -12.74 -2.61
CA ALA A 128 -14.39 -12.71 -3.24
C ALA A 128 -15.18 -14.00 -3.00
N GLU A 129 -14.53 -15.17 -3.07
CA GLU A 129 -15.12 -16.47 -2.81
C GLU A 129 -15.55 -16.60 -1.33
N ARG A 130 -14.73 -16.13 -0.39
CA ARG A 130 -15.08 -16.10 1.04
C ARG A 130 -16.31 -15.24 1.35
N HIS A 131 -16.46 -14.13 0.63
CA HIS A 131 -17.52 -13.13 0.88
C HIS A 131 -18.59 -13.11 -0.22
N THR A 132 -18.82 -14.24 -0.89
CA THR A 132 -19.75 -14.31 -2.03
C THR A 132 -21.17 -13.85 -1.67
N GLY A 133 -21.65 -14.11 -0.44
CA GLY A 133 -22.93 -13.60 0.04
C GLY A 133 -22.98 -12.07 0.07
N CYS A 134 -22.00 -11.43 0.71
CA CYS A 134 -21.91 -9.97 0.78
C CYS A 134 -21.76 -9.30 -0.59
N LEU A 135 -21.09 -9.96 -1.54
CA LEU A 135 -21.00 -9.47 -2.92
C LEU A 135 -22.35 -9.62 -3.64
N HIS A 136 -23.02 -10.75 -3.50
CA HIS A 136 -24.35 -10.94 -4.09
C HIS A 136 -25.34 -9.86 -3.61
N ASP A 137 -25.35 -9.60 -2.30
CA ASP A 137 -26.22 -8.59 -1.68
C ASP A 137 -25.88 -7.16 -2.08
N ALA A 138 -24.64 -6.89 -2.52
CA ALA A 138 -24.22 -5.56 -2.96
C ALA A 138 -24.90 -5.13 -4.28
N GLY A 139 -25.43 -6.06 -5.08
CA GLY A 139 -26.17 -5.76 -6.31
C GLY A 139 -25.31 -5.89 -7.57
N ASP A 140 -25.27 -4.83 -8.39
CA ASP A 140 -24.58 -4.86 -9.68
C ASP A 140 -23.05 -5.00 -9.57
N THR A 141 -22.40 -5.30 -10.70
CA THR A 141 -20.95 -5.52 -10.76
C THR A 141 -20.13 -4.33 -10.27
N GLY A 142 -20.62 -3.09 -10.45
CA GLY A 142 -19.95 -1.88 -9.98
C GLY A 142 -19.98 -1.79 -8.45
N LEU A 143 -21.13 -2.05 -7.84
CA LEU A 143 -21.29 -2.11 -6.39
C LEU A 143 -20.53 -3.30 -5.78
N GLN A 144 -20.55 -4.45 -6.44
CA GLN A 144 -19.72 -5.61 -6.08
C GLN A 144 -18.24 -5.29 -6.11
N HIS A 145 -17.77 -4.55 -7.12
CA HIS A 145 -16.38 -4.15 -7.23
C HIS A 145 -15.98 -3.20 -6.10
N ALA A 146 -16.80 -2.19 -5.80
CA ALA A 146 -16.57 -1.30 -4.67
C ALA A 146 -16.53 -2.07 -3.34
N ARG A 147 -17.51 -2.96 -3.12
CA ARG A 147 -17.58 -3.81 -1.93
C ARG A 147 -16.36 -4.73 -1.79
N LEU A 148 -15.90 -5.32 -2.90
CA LEU A 148 -14.71 -6.18 -2.87
C LEU A 148 -13.43 -5.37 -2.59
N CYS A 149 -13.34 -4.11 -3.05
CA CYS A 149 -12.20 -3.25 -2.69
C CYS A 149 -12.13 -3.05 -1.16
N GLU A 150 -13.26 -2.84 -0.50
CA GLU A 150 -13.36 -2.69 0.96
C GLU A 150 -13.02 -4.01 1.69
N LEU A 151 -13.64 -5.12 1.28
CA LEU A 151 -13.41 -6.44 1.87
C LEU A 151 -11.95 -6.88 1.72
N ASN A 152 -11.32 -6.59 0.56
CA ASN A 152 -9.91 -6.88 0.35
C ASN A 152 -9.03 -6.16 1.38
N VAL A 153 -9.28 -4.87 1.65
CA VAL A 153 -8.54 -4.13 2.69
C VAL A 153 -8.71 -4.78 4.05
N LEU A 154 -9.94 -5.12 4.44
CA LEU A 154 -10.22 -5.76 5.73
C LEU A 154 -9.45 -7.09 5.89
N GLU A 155 -9.47 -7.94 4.87
CA GLU A 155 -8.75 -9.21 4.88
C GLU A 155 -7.23 -9.03 4.92
N GLN A 156 -6.70 -8.05 4.20
CA GLN A 156 -5.27 -7.75 4.25
C GLN A 156 -4.85 -7.18 5.62
N VAL A 157 -5.69 -6.39 6.29
CA VAL A 157 -5.44 -5.95 7.69
C VAL A 157 -5.40 -7.16 8.63
N VAL A 158 -6.30 -8.13 8.45
CA VAL A 158 -6.26 -9.40 9.18
C VAL A 158 -4.93 -10.12 8.91
N ASN A 159 -4.51 -10.23 7.66
CA ASN A 159 -3.23 -10.87 7.31
C ASN A 159 -2.03 -10.19 7.97
N VAL A 160 -1.96 -8.85 7.97
CA VAL A 160 -0.92 -8.08 8.68
C VAL A 160 -0.91 -8.42 10.17
N SER A 161 -2.08 -8.42 10.81
CA SER A 161 -2.21 -8.73 12.25
C SER A 161 -1.82 -10.15 12.63
N GLN A 162 -1.85 -11.08 11.67
CA GLN A 162 -1.50 -12.48 11.87
C GLN A 162 -0.02 -12.78 11.60
N THR A 163 0.74 -11.84 11.03
CA THR A 163 2.18 -12.01 10.80
C THR A 163 2.90 -12.28 12.13
N THR A 164 3.96 -13.09 12.08
CA THR A 164 4.84 -13.28 13.25
C THR A 164 5.41 -11.95 13.72
N ILE A 165 5.79 -11.07 12.79
CA ILE A 165 6.35 -9.74 13.04
C ILE A 165 5.46 -8.89 13.96
N VAL A 166 4.19 -8.71 13.59
CA VAL A 166 3.26 -7.86 14.36
C VAL A 166 2.88 -8.53 15.68
N ARG A 167 2.68 -9.85 15.69
CA ARG A 167 2.38 -10.60 16.91
C ARG A 167 3.53 -10.55 17.92
N ASP A 168 4.77 -10.67 17.45
CA ASP A 168 5.97 -10.56 18.28
C ASP A 168 6.15 -9.13 18.79
N ALA A 169 5.78 -8.11 17.99
CA ALA A 169 5.78 -6.71 18.41
C ALA A 169 4.80 -6.47 19.55
N TRP A 170 3.59 -7.00 19.46
CA TRP A 170 2.62 -6.94 20.56
C TRP A 170 3.08 -7.74 21.78
N ALA A 171 3.62 -8.94 21.59
CA ALA A 171 4.11 -9.78 22.68
C ALA A 171 5.22 -9.10 23.51
N ARG A 172 6.09 -8.33 22.87
CA ARG A 172 7.15 -7.54 23.55
C ARG A 172 6.70 -6.13 23.97
N GLY A 173 5.41 -5.80 23.87
CA GLY A 173 4.86 -4.52 24.29
C GLY A 173 5.22 -3.34 23.39
N GLN A 174 5.70 -3.57 22.16
CA GLN A 174 5.93 -2.50 21.20
C GLN A 174 4.57 -1.95 20.69
N PRO A 175 4.33 -0.63 20.76
CA PRO A 175 3.08 -0.05 20.32
C PRO A 175 3.01 0.03 18.80
N VAL A 176 2.46 -1.01 18.17
CA VAL A 176 2.02 -0.99 16.77
C VAL A 176 0.50 -1.09 16.79
N ARG A 177 -0.23 0.01 16.59
CA ARG A 177 -1.65 0.02 16.89
C ARG A 177 -2.47 -0.75 15.86
N ARG A 178 -3.40 -1.58 16.34
CA ARG A 178 -4.70 -1.80 15.70
C ARG A 178 -5.50 -0.54 16.05
N ASP A 179 -6.04 0.19 15.08
CA ASP A 179 -6.93 1.29 15.48
C ASP A 179 -8.19 0.63 16.05
N ASP A 180 -8.40 0.79 17.35
CA ASP A 180 -9.54 0.20 18.07
C ASP A 180 -10.81 1.08 17.93
N ARG A 181 -10.79 2.00 16.97
CA ARG A 181 -11.89 2.93 16.64
C ARG A 181 -12.75 2.39 15.50
#